data_AF-A0A554MXM0-F1
#
_entry.id   AF-A0A554MXM0-F1
#
_cell.length_a   1.000
_cell.length_b   1.000
_cell.length_c   1.000
_cell.angle_alpha   90.00
_cell.angle_beta   90.00
_cell.angle_gamma   90.00
#
_symmetry.space_group_name_H-M   'P 1'
#
loop_
_entity.id
_entity.type
_entity.pdbx_description
1 polymer ?
#
loop_
_entity_poly.entity_id
_entity_poly.type
_entity_poly.pdbx_seq_one_letter_code
_entity_poly.pdbx_strand_id
1 'polypeptide(L)'
;MLRRFRENGPALLVPAAWLVVIAAHVGRVTTRTLLIAHGVMTVLLVAFATLSYSDMRDGVLSVWWTVVAAGVPLTAAGLVGLAVPTIGQVGLVLAVGGWMVLPGVALAETGREMDATDAPYVYLAAGGLSLVGAAVYAAGLFGGGSRALVAGLALVGVGQTAGILDAVVRY
;
A
#
# COMPACT_ATOMS: atom_id res chain seq x y z
N MET A 1 10.57 19.96 10.30
CA MET A 1 9.13 19.63 10.20
C MET A 1 8.86 18.59 9.10
N LEU A 2 9.36 18.80 7.87
CA LEU A 2 9.18 17.85 6.75
C LEU A 2 9.65 16.42 7.07
N ARG A 3 10.79 16.24 7.76
CA ARG A 3 11.28 14.92 8.18
C ARG A 3 10.28 14.15 9.05
N ARG A 4 9.77 14.77 10.13
CA ARG A 4 8.74 14.16 11.00
C ARG A 4 7.46 13.80 10.26
N PHE A 5 7.07 14.61 9.27
CA PHE A 5 5.89 14.29 8.46
C PHE A 5 6.13 13.07 7.55
N ARG A 6 7.34 12.89 7.02
CA ARG A 6 7.69 11.69 6.24
C ARG A 6 7.77 10.44 7.11
N GLU A 7 8.26 10.57 8.35
CA GLU A 7 8.36 9.48 9.33
C GLU A 7 6.96 9.02 9.79
N ASN A 8 6.07 9.95 10.15
CA ASN A 8 4.79 9.63 10.79
C ASN A 8 3.57 9.68 9.86
N GLY A 9 3.68 10.36 8.72
CA GLY A 9 2.60 10.51 7.75
C GLY A 9 1.96 9.18 7.30
N PRO A 10 2.74 8.10 7.05
CA PRO A 10 2.19 6.81 6.67
C PRO A 10 1.17 6.23 7.66
N ALA A 11 1.32 6.51 8.97
CA ALA A 11 0.40 6.02 10.01
C ALA A 11 -1.05 6.48 9.80
N LEU A 12 -1.24 7.64 9.18
CA LEU A 12 -2.56 8.16 8.81
C LEU A 12 -2.91 7.84 7.35
N LEU A 13 -1.95 8.03 6.45
CA LEU A 13 -2.19 7.95 5.00
C LEU A 13 -2.53 6.54 4.53
N VAL A 14 -1.87 5.51 5.07
CA VAL A 14 -2.11 4.12 4.65
C VAL A 14 -3.49 3.61 5.06
N PRO A 15 -3.95 3.73 6.32
CA PRO A 15 -5.31 3.32 6.66
C PRO A 15 -6.37 4.13 5.89
N ALA A 16 -6.15 5.44 5.70
CA ALA A 16 -7.05 6.28 4.91
C ALA A 16 -7.14 5.80 3.45
N ALA A 17 -6.01 5.44 2.83
CA ALA A 17 -5.97 4.93 1.47
C ALA A 17 -6.80 3.64 1.33
N TRP A 18 -6.63 2.68 2.24
CA TRP A 18 -7.41 1.43 2.21
C TRP A 18 -8.90 1.66 2.41
N LEU A 19 -9.29 2.60 3.30
CA LEU A 19 -10.70 2.98 3.46
C LEU A 19 -11.28 3.58 2.17
N VAL A 20 -10.53 4.43 1.46
CA VAL A 20 -10.95 5.00 0.17
C VAL A 20 -11.10 3.91 -0.88
N VAL A 21 -10.17 2.95 -0.94
CA VAL A 21 -10.24 1.82 -1.89
C VAL A 21 -11.46 0.95 -1.60
N ILE A 22 -11.74 0.62 -0.33
CA ILE A 22 -12.95 -0.12 0.06
C ILE A 22 -14.20 0.68 -0.31
N ALA A 23 -14.23 1.97 -0.01
CA ALA A 23 -15.35 2.86 -0.34
C ALA A 23 -15.60 2.90 -1.87
N ALA A 24 -14.54 2.89 -2.68
CA ALA A 24 -14.65 2.81 -4.13
C ALA A 24 -15.30 1.49 -4.60
N HIS A 25 -14.91 0.35 -4.01
CA HIS A 25 -15.47 -0.96 -4.35
C HIS A 25 -16.95 -1.11 -4.00
N VAL A 26 -17.45 -0.33 -3.03
CA VAL A 26 -18.87 -0.28 -2.66
C VAL A 26 -19.61 0.89 -3.30
N GLY A 27 -19.01 1.54 -4.31
CA GLY A 27 -19.67 2.58 -5.12
C GLY A 27 -19.84 3.93 -4.42
N ARG A 28 -19.09 4.21 -3.35
CA ARG A 28 -19.19 5.47 -2.58
C ARG A 28 -18.19 6.55 -3.00
N VAL A 29 -17.28 6.25 -3.93
CA VAL A 29 -16.27 7.19 -4.42
C VAL A 29 -16.42 7.38 -5.92
N THR A 30 -16.47 8.63 -6.38
CA THR A 30 -16.60 8.93 -7.81
C THR A 30 -15.27 8.70 -8.55
N THR A 31 -15.35 8.40 -9.85
CA THR A 31 -14.16 8.29 -10.72
C THR A 31 -13.31 9.56 -10.67
N ARG A 32 -13.94 10.75 -10.65
CA ARG A 32 -13.22 12.02 -10.56
C ARG A 32 -12.42 12.15 -9.26
N THR A 33 -13.00 11.72 -8.14
CA THR A 33 -12.31 11.69 -6.84
C THR A 33 -11.10 10.75 -6.89
N LEU A 34 -11.25 9.56 -7.47
CA LEU A 34 -10.15 8.60 -7.61
C LEU A 34 -9.05 9.12 -8.53
N LEU A 35 -9.41 9.81 -9.62
CA LEU A 35 -8.46 10.41 -10.55
C LEU A 35 -7.59 11.45 -9.84
N ILE A 36 -8.22 12.35 -9.07
CA ILE A 36 -7.51 13.37 -8.27
C ILE A 36 -6.64 12.68 -7.23
N ALA A 37 -7.17 11.68 -6.51
CA ALA A 37 -6.43 10.96 -5.49
C ALA A 37 -5.17 10.29 -6.06
N HIS A 38 -5.28 9.57 -7.19
CA HIS A 38 -4.11 8.98 -7.84
C HIS A 38 -3.11 10.03 -8.31
N GLY A 39 -3.58 11.14 -8.91
CA GLY A 39 -2.70 12.22 -9.37
C GLY A 39 -1.89 12.84 -8.23
N VAL A 40 -2.57 13.16 -7.13
CA VAL A 40 -1.92 13.69 -5.91
C VAL A 40 -0.94 12.67 -5.34
N MET A 41 -1.36 11.41 -5.19
CA MET A 41 -0.52 10.36 -4.62
C MET A 41 0.72 10.07 -5.48
N THR A 42 0.61 10.08 -6.81
CA THR A 42 1.77 9.94 -7.70
C THR A 42 2.79 11.04 -7.44
N VAL A 43 2.37 12.30 -7.34
CA VAL A 43 3.26 13.43 -7.04
C VAL A 43 3.90 13.29 -5.65
N LEU A 44 3.09 12.94 -4.64
CA LEU A 44 3.59 12.75 -3.28
C LEU A 44 4.60 11.59 -3.17
N LEU A 45 4.37 10.48 -3.86
CA LEU A 45 5.28 9.34 -3.88
C LEU A 45 6.59 9.68 -4.57
N VAL A 46 6.55 10.41 -5.69
CA VAL A 46 7.78 10.91 -6.36
C VAL A 46 8.56 11.84 -5.43
N ALA A 47 7.88 12.78 -4.79
CA ALA A 47 8.50 13.69 -3.83
C ALA A 47 9.08 12.94 -2.62
N PHE A 48 8.37 11.95 -2.08
CA PHE A 48 8.86 11.13 -0.97
C PHE A 48 10.09 10.31 -1.38
N ALA A 49 10.01 9.58 -2.50
CA ALA A 49 11.11 8.74 -2.98
C ALA A 49 12.38 9.56 -3.22
N THR A 50 12.25 10.75 -3.81
CA THR A 50 13.39 11.63 -4.09
C THR A 50 13.97 12.25 -2.81
N LEU A 51 13.12 12.80 -1.94
CA LEU A 51 13.56 13.52 -0.75
C LEU A 51 14.05 12.59 0.37
N SER A 52 13.54 11.37 0.47
CA SER A 52 13.90 10.39 1.50
C SER A 52 15.03 9.45 1.06
N TYR A 53 15.52 9.56 -0.19
CA TYR A 53 16.47 8.60 -0.74
C TYR A 53 17.72 8.45 0.13
N SER A 54 18.38 9.56 0.50
CA SER A 54 19.61 9.53 1.31
C SER A 54 19.43 8.84 2.65
N ASP A 55 18.23 8.98 3.24
CA ASP A 55 17.88 8.52 4.58
C ASP A 55 17.51 7.02 4.60
N MET A 56 17.24 6.44 3.42
CA MET A 56 16.70 5.08 3.27
C MET A 56 17.60 4.16 2.43
N ARG A 57 18.90 4.42 2.30
CA ARG A 57 19.78 3.63 1.42
C ARG A 57 20.24 2.30 2.02
N ASP A 58 20.14 2.15 3.33
CA ASP A 58 20.76 1.05 4.05
C ASP A 58 19.71 0.20 4.80
N GLY A 59 20.03 -1.09 4.98
CA GLY A 59 19.22 -2.05 5.73
C GLY A 59 17.79 -2.16 5.22
N VAL A 60 16.86 -2.40 6.15
CA VAL A 60 15.42 -2.57 5.86
C VAL A 60 14.80 -1.33 5.17
N LEU A 61 15.30 -0.12 5.47
CA LEU A 61 14.78 1.10 4.84
C LEU A 61 15.02 1.12 3.32
N SER A 62 16.07 0.45 2.82
CA SER A 62 16.32 0.32 1.37
C SER A 62 15.23 -0.48 0.65
N VAL A 63 14.66 -1.48 1.32
CA VAL A 63 13.52 -2.26 0.82
C VAL A 63 12.28 -1.38 0.75
N TRP A 64 12.02 -0.60 1.80
CA TRP A 64 10.87 0.32 1.82
C TRP A 64 10.99 1.45 0.81
N TRP A 65 12.18 1.97 0.58
CA TRP A 65 12.40 2.93 -0.51
C TRP A 65 12.08 2.31 -1.87
N THR A 66 12.49 1.06 -2.08
CA THR A 66 12.18 0.31 -3.30
C THR A 66 10.67 0.11 -3.48
N VAL A 67 9.93 -0.18 -2.40
CA VAL A 67 8.45 -0.25 -2.43
C VAL A 67 7.85 1.07 -2.88
N VAL A 68 8.28 2.20 -2.31
CA VAL A 68 7.77 3.52 -2.71
C VAL A 68 8.11 3.82 -4.17
N ALA A 69 9.36 3.58 -4.58
CA ALA A 69 9.82 3.81 -5.94
C ALA A 69 9.06 2.95 -6.96
N ALA A 70 8.84 1.66 -6.68
CA ALA A 70 8.03 0.76 -7.50
C ALA A 70 6.52 1.10 -7.45
N GLY A 71 6.05 1.67 -6.34
CA GLY A 71 4.69 2.16 -6.18
C GLY A 71 4.36 3.36 -7.07
N VAL A 72 5.34 4.16 -7.47
CA VAL A 72 5.14 5.31 -8.39
C VAL A 72 4.54 4.88 -9.73
N PRO A 73 5.17 3.98 -10.53
CA PRO A 73 4.60 3.55 -11.80
C PRO A 73 3.28 2.79 -11.63
N LEU A 74 3.07 2.06 -10.54
CA LEU A 74 1.80 1.38 -10.26
C LEU A 74 0.66 2.39 -10.02
N THR A 75 0.93 3.43 -9.23
CA THR A 75 -0.03 4.49 -8.97
C THR A 75 -0.30 5.30 -10.23
N ALA A 76 0.73 5.58 -11.03
CA ALA A 76 0.58 6.22 -12.34
C ALA A 76 -0.24 5.36 -13.31
N ALA A 77 -0.09 4.02 -13.29
CA ALA A 77 -0.91 3.12 -14.09
C ALA A 77 -2.39 3.21 -13.69
N GLY A 78 -2.69 3.30 -12.38
CA GLY A 78 -4.05 3.55 -11.88
C GLY A 78 -4.60 4.90 -12.35
N LEU A 79 -3.79 5.96 -12.30
CA LEU A 79 -4.14 7.29 -12.81
C LEU A 79 -4.50 7.25 -14.31
N VAL A 80 -3.65 6.63 -15.11
CA VAL A 80 -3.85 6.50 -16.56
C VAL A 80 -5.08 5.62 -16.84
N GLY A 81 -5.28 4.54 -16.09
CA GLY A 81 -6.47 3.70 -16.21
C GLY A 81 -7.77 4.47 -15.94
N LEU A 82 -7.78 5.37 -14.97
CA LEU A 82 -8.93 6.23 -14.69
C LEU A 82 -9.18 7.29 -15.78
N ALA A 83 -8.12 7.72 -16.48
CA ALA A 83 -8.20 8.71 -17.55
C ALA A 83 -8.52 8.11 -18.94
N VAL A 84 -8.13 6.85 -19.16
CA VAL A 84 -8.18 6.19 -20.48
C VAL A 84 -9.05 4.93 -20.40
N PRO A 85 -10.32 4.98 -20.86
CA PRO A 85 -11.27 3.88 -20.69
C PRO A 85 -10.80 2.51 -21.22
N THR A 86 -10.02 2.50 -22.31
CA THR A 86 -9.57 1.26 -22.97
C THR A 86 -8.60 0.42 -22.12
N ILE A 87 -7.91 1.02 -21.15
CA ILE A 87 -6.95 0.35 -20.26
C ILE A 87 -7.35 0.45 -18.79
N GLY A 88 -8.57 0.91 -18.50
CA GLY A 88 -8.99 1.27 -17.15
C GLY A 88 -8.91 0.15 -16.14
N GLN A 89 -9.45 -1.02 -16.49
CA GLN A 89 -9.44 -2.18 -15.61
C GLN A 89 -8.01 -2.66 -15.32
N VAL A 90 -7.15 -2.74 -16.34
CA VAL A 90 -5.77 -3.20 -16.18
C VAL A 90 -4.98 -2.25 -15.29
N GLY A 91 -5.08 -0.94 -15.52
CA GLY A 91 -4.39 0.07 -14.71
C GLY A 91 -4.80 0.03 -13.23
N LEU A 92 -6.09 -0.13 -12.94
CA LEU A 92 -6.60 -0.22 -11.57
C LEU A 92 -6.21 -1.53 -10.88
N VAL A 93 -6.23 -2.66 -11.59
CA VAL A 93 -5.77 -3.96 -11.04
C VAL A 93 -4.28 -3.90 -10.70
N LEU A 94 -3.46 -3.31 -11.58
CA LEU A 94 -2.03 -3.12 -11.30
C LEU A 94 -1.80 -2.23 -10.08
N ALA A 95 -2.51 -1.10 -10.00
CA ALA A 95 -2.39 -0.17 -8.88
C ALA A 95 -2.77 -0.85 -7.54
N VAL A 96 -3.95 -1.45 -7.45
CA VAL A 96 -4.43 -2.10 -6.22
C VAL A 96 -3.56 -3.32 -5.90
N GLY A 97 -3.39 -4.25 -6.84
CA GLY A 97 -2.64 -5.48 -6.62
C GLY A 97 -1.18 -5.23 -6.23
N GLY A 98 -0.53 -4.26 -6.88
CA GLY A 98 0.84 -3.88 -6.55
C GLY A 98 0.97 -3.32 -5.13
N TRP A 99 0.05 -2.46 -4.70
CA TRP A 99 0.03 -1.93 -3.32
C TRP A 99 -0.40 -2.96 -2.26
N MET A 100 -1.05 -4.05 -2.64
CA MET A 100 -1.31 -5.18 -1.74
C MET A 100 -0.06 -6.04 -1.54
N VAL A 101 0.67 -6.30 -2.62
CA VAL A 101 1.79 -7.26 -2.64
C VAL A 101 3.10 -6.63 -2.18
N LEU A 102 3.49 -5.48 -2.72
CA LEU A 102 4.81 -4.89 -2.44
C LEU A 102 5.03 -4.61 -0.94
N PRO A 103 4.10 -3.93 -0.21
CA PRO A 103 4.29 -3.72 1.21
C PRO A 103 4.15 -5.03 2.00
N GLY A 104 3.33 -5.99 1.55
CA GLY A 104 3.21 -7.30 2.19
C GLY A 104 4.53 -8.07 2.21
N VAL A 105 5.25 -8.06 1.09
CA VAL A 105 6.60 -8.63 0.99
C VAL A 105 7.58 -7.86 1.86
N ALA A 106 7.59 -6.51 1.78
CA ALA A 106 8.51 -5.70 2.57
C ALA A 106 8.30 -5.84 4.10
N LEU A 107 7.07 -6.01 4.56
CA LEU A 107 6.75 -6.33 5.95
C LEU A 107 7.30 -7.70 6.35
N ALA A 108 7.15 -8.71 5.50
CA ALA A 108 7.70 -10.03 5.77
C ALA A 108 9.23 -10.00 5.84
N GLU A 109 9.90 -9.28 4.93
CA GLU A 109 11.36 -9.07 4.97
C GLU A 109 11.79 -8.29 6.21
N THR A 110 11.06 -7.23 6.58
CA THR A 110 11.31 -6.48 7.82
C THR A 110 11.30 -7.41 9.02
N GLY A 111 10.28 -8.26 9.15
CA GLY A 111 10.19 -9.21 10.26
C GLY A 111 11.27 -10.31 10.25
N ARG A 112 11.88 -10.62 9.09
CA ARG A 112 12.98 -11.60 8.99
C ARG A 112 14.33 -11.03 9.42
N GLU A 113 14.54 -9.74 9.20
CA GLU A 113 15.79 -9.05 9.54
C GLU A 113 15.83 -8.62 11.03
N MET A 114 14.68 -8.58 11.70
CA MET A 114 14.58 -8.15 13.09
C MET A 114 14.98 -9.24 14.08
N ASP A 115 15.66 -8.83 15.15
CA ASP A 115 15.97 -9.69 16.28
C ASP A 115 14.69 -10.16 16.99
N ALA A 116 14.74 -11.36 17.56
CA ALA A 116 13.59 -11.97 18.25
C ALA A 116 13.04 -11.11 19.40
N THR A 117 13.87 -10.26 20.00
CA THR A 117 13.50 -9.34 21.08
C THR A 117 12.69 -8.13 20.60
N ASP A 118 12.71 -7.83 19.30
CA ASP A 118 12.12 -6.62 18.72
C ASP A 118 10.71 -6.85 18.14
N ALA A 119 10.04 -7.93 18.56
CA ALA A 119 8.70 -8.30 18.11
C ALA A 119 8.55 -8.53 16.58
N PRO A 120 9.42 -9.34 15.94
CA PRO A 120 9.38 -9.61 14.50
C PRO A 120 8.04 -10.21 14.03
N TYR A 121 7.33 -10.89 14.93
CA TYR A 121 6.04 -11.50 14.66
C TYR A 121 4.97 -10.48 14.22
N VAL A 122 5.06 -9.22 14.65
CA VAL A 122 4.11 -8.17 14.22
C VAL A 122 4.24 -7.93 12.72
N TYR A 123 5.47 -7.79 12.23
CA TYR A 123 5.77 -7.55 10.82
C TYR A 123 5.50 -8.79 9.95
N LEU A 124 5.83 -9.99 10.45
CA LEU A 124 5.51 -11.24 9.77
C LEU A 124 3.99 -11.47 9.66
N ALA A 125 3.23 -11.22 10.73
CA ALA A 125 1.78 -11.34 10.72
C ALA A 125 1.13 -10.26 9.83
N ALA A 126 1.62 -9.01 9.90
CA ALA A 126 1.19 -7.91 9.04
C ALA A 126 1.42 -8.21 7.56
N GLY A 127 2.62 -8.69 7.21
CA GLY A 127 2.97 -9.11 5.86
C GLY A 127 2.13 -10.29 5.39
N GLY A 128 1.99 -11.32 6.23
CA GLY A 128 1.14 -12.48 5.96
C GLY A 128 -0.32 -12.09 5.71
N LEU A 129 -0.89 -11.22 6.53
CA LEU A 129 -2.27 -10.74 6.37
C LEU A 129 -2.43 -9.92 5.08
N SER A 130 -1.44 -9.11 4.72
CA SER A 130 -1.39 -8.37 3.44
C SER A 130 -1.37 -9.33 2.24
N LEU A 131 -0.55 -10.38 2.28
CA LEU A 131 -0.44 -11.32 1.17
C LEU A 131 -1.65 -12.25 1.06
N VAL A 132 -2.21 -12.71 2.18
CA VAL A 132 -3.47 -13.46 2.21
C VAL A 132 -4.61 -12.59 1.69
N GLY A 133 -4.67 -11.31 2.11
CA GLY A 133 -5.65 -10.36 1.60
C GLY A 133 -5.54 -10.15 0.09
N ALA A 134 -4.32 -10.07 -0.46
CA ALA A 134 -4.07 -10.01 -1.89
C ALA A 134 -4.62 -11.26 -2.63
N ALA A 135 -4.39 -12.45 -2.08
CA ALA A 135 -4.90 -13.70 -2.65
C ALA A 135 -6.44 -13.77 -2.61
N VAL A 136 -7.06 -13.36 -1.50
CA VAL A 136 -8.53 -13.32 -1.35
C VAL A 136 -9.14 -12.31 -2.33
N TYR A 137 -8.52 -11.15 -2.51
CA TYR A 137 -8.95 -10.16 -3.49
C TYR A 137 -8.84 -10.69 -4.92
N ALA A 138 -7.71 -11.33 -5.26
CA ALA A 138 -7.54 -11.97 -6.57
C ALA A 138 -8.62 -13.04 -6.81
N ALA A 139 -8.92 -13.90 -5.84
CA ALA A 139 -10.01 -14.86 -5.93
C ALA A 139 -11.39 -14.18 -6.16
N GLY A 140 -11.60 -13.00 -5.56
CA GLY A 140 -12.77 -12.16 -5.81
C GLY A 140 -12.92 -11.73 -7.27
N LEU A 141 -11.81 -11.41 -7.95
CA LEU A 141 -11.79 -11.03 -9.37
C LEU A 141 -12.18 -12.20 -10.30
N PHE A 142 -11.91 -13.45 -9.90
CA PHE A 142 -12.11 -14.65 -10.72
C PHE A 142 -13.35 -15.48 -10.33
N GLY A 143 -14.27 -14.93 -9.53
CA GLY A 143 -15.55 -15.59 -9.22
C GLY A 143 -16.00 -15.52 -7.76
N GLY A 144 -15.16 -15.02 -6.84
CA GLY A 144 -15.52 -14.85 -5.42
C GLY A 144 -16.51 -13.70 -5.14
N GLY A 145 -16.71 -12.80 -6.11
CA GLY A 145 -17.68 -11.70 -6.02
C GLY A 145 -17.26 -10.56 -5.08
N SER A 146 -18.15 -9.57 -4.92
CA SER A 146 -17.85 -8.30 -4.21
C SER A 146 -17.46 -8.48 -2.74
N ARG A 147 -17.99 -9.50 -2.06
CA ARG A 147 -17.64 -9.80 -0.67
C ARG A 147 -16.18 -10.23 -0.52
N ALA A 148 -15.68 -11.07 -1.44
CA ALA A 148 -14.28 -11.49 -1.44
C ALA A 148 -13.34 -10.32 -1.74
N LEU A 149 -13.71 -9.42 -2.66
CA LEU A 149 -12.94 -8.20 -2.92
C LEU A 149 -12.81 -7.35 -1.64
N VAL A 150 -13.92 -7.04 -0.98
CA VAL A 150 -13.91 -6.22 0.24
C VAL A 150 -13.18 -6.91 1.39
N ALA A 151 -13.36 -8.23 1.56
CA ALA A 151 -12.65 -8.99 2.58
C ALA A 151 -11.13 -8.97 2.36
N GLY A 152 -10.67 -9.16 1.11
CA GLY A 152 -9.26 -9.07 0.76
C GLY A 152 -8.67 -7.70 1.08
N LEU A 153 -9.36 -6.63 0.68
CA LEU A 153 -8.96 -5.25 0.99
C LEU A 153 -8.91 -4.97 2.50
N ALA A 154 -9.86 -5.48 3.28
CA ALA A 154 -9.88 -5.32 4.72
C ALA A 154 -8.70 -6.03 5.39
N LEU A 155 -8.38 -7.26 4.97
CA LEU A 155 -7.21 -7.99 5.47
C LEU A 155 -5.91 -7.22 5.20
N VAL A 156 -5.75 -6.71 3.97
CA VAL A 156 -4.59 -5.90 3.63
C VAL A 156 -4.52 -4.61 4.43
N GLY A 157 -5.64 -3.89 4.53
CA GLY A 157 -5.75 -2.67 5.29
C GLY A 157 -5.36 -2.87 6.75
N VAL A 158 -5.84 -3.93 7.40
CA VAL A 158 -5.49 -4.27 8.78
C VAL A 158 -4.00 -4.61 8.89
N GLY A 159 -3.47 -5.46 8.01
CA GLY A 159 -2.08 -5.93 8.07
C GLY A 159 -1.10 -4.76 7.92
N GLN A 160 -1.24 -4.00 6.84
CA GLN A 160 -0.35 -2.88 6.57
C GLN A 160 -0.48 -1.77 7.62
N THR A 161 -1.68 -1.49 8.12
CA THR A 161 -1.89 -0.50 9.18
C THR A 161 -1.21 -0.94 10.48
N ALA A 162 -1.34 -2.21 10.87
CA ALA A 162 -0.71 -2.73 12.08
C ALA A 162 0.82 -2.60 12.02
N GLY A 163 1.44 -3.00 10.89
CA GLY A 163 2.90 -2.91 10.72
C GLY A 163 3.43 -1.47 10.75
N ILE A 164 2.71 -0.53 10.14
CA ILE A 164 3.11 0.89 10.14
C ILE A 164 2.92 1.53 11.52
N LEU A 165 1.83 1.22 12.21
CA LEU A 165 1.58 1.74 13.55
C LEU A 165 2.62 1.23 14.55
N ASP A 166 3.00 -0.06 14.49
CA ASP A 166 4.08 -0.57 15.36
C ASP A 166 5.39 0.17 15.08
N ALA A 167 5.76 0.36 13.80
CA ALA A 167 6.97 1.09 13.42
C ALA A 167 7.00 2.52 13.99
N VAL A 168 5.87 3.24 13.96
CA VAL A 168 5.78 4.64 14.43
C VAL A 168 5.72 4.75 15.96
N VAL A 169 5.21 3.73 16.64
CA VAL A 169 5.12 3.71 18.10
C VAL A 169 6.44 3.27 18.73
N ARG A 170 7.15 2.35 18.08
CA ARG A 170 8.37 1.72 18.61
C ARG A 170 9.64 2.53 18.32
N TYR A 171 9.68 3.29 17.22
CA TYR A 171 10.87 4.01 16.74
C TYR A 171 10.59 5.50 16.52
#